data_AF-A0A2H0PLG2-F1
#
_entry.id   AF-A0A2H0PLG2-F1
#
_cell.length_a   1.000
_cell.length_b   1.000
_cell.length_c   1.000
_cell.angle_alpha   90.00
_cell.angle_beta   90.00
_cell.angle_gamma   90.00
#
_symmetry.space_group_name_H-M   'P 1'
#
loop_
_entity.id
_entity.type
_entity.pdbx_description
1 polymer ?
#
loop_
_entity_poly.entity_id
_entity_poly.type
_entity_poly.pdbx_seq_one_letter_code
_entity_poly.pdbx_strand_id
1 'polypeptide(L)'
;MLIGLGNSVVDDGLIRKSSDCSAKQTIDRLEGRLKENGLFTIRISHSDNAQKIEEPSKPVQLRPTELLIFGNPALGSQLMLSNQILGIDLPMKALAFEDENGDVWIAYNSLDYLRDRHGIDDKDELFAKMAETLNKLTDFARLCPVSVLEDEEPEHNRANQKVCRKSPRSTIRKK
;
A
#
# COMPACT_ATOMS: atom_id res chain seq x y z
N MET A 1 28.12 -13.92 3.36
CA MET A 1 26.66 -14.14 3.49
C MET A 1 26.10 -12.89 4.14
N LEU A 2 25.64 -11.93 3.34
CA LEU A 2 25.09 -10.65 3.83
C LEU A 2 23.59 -10.85 4.03
N ILE A 3 23.16 -10.83 5.29
CA ILE A 3 21.75 -10.82 5.68
C ILE A 3 21.26 -9.40 5.41
N GLY A 4 20.42 -9.22 4.39
CA GLY A 4 19.78 -7.94 4.09
C GLY A 4 18.79 -7.58 5.18
N LEU A 5 19.22 -6.79 6.16
CA LEU A 5 18.33 -6.14 7.12
C LEU A 5 17.54 -5.08 6.37
N GLY A 6 16.22 -5.18 6.37
CA GLY A 6 15.35 -4.22 5.69
C GLY A 6 15.58 -2.80 6.24
N ASN A 7 15.94 -1.87 5.36
CA ASN A 7 16.10 -0.46 5.70
C ASN A 7 14.72 0.13 6.01
N SER A 8 14.35 0.14 7.29
CA SER A 8 13.29 1.00 7.80
C SER A 8 13.89 2.38 8.06
N VAL A 9 13.33 3.42 7.44
CA VAL A 9 13.66 4.81 7.76
C VAL A 9 12.58 5.31 8.71
N VAL A 10 13.00 5.73 9.91
CA VAL A 10 12.14 6.42 10.87
C VAL A 10 12.29 7.92 10.63
N ASP A 11 11.23 8.57 10.21
CA ASP A 11 11.17 10.00 9.88
C ASP A 11 10.08 10.63 10.75
N ASP A 12 10.43 11.48 11.71
CA ASP A 12 9.50 12.21 12.60
C ASP A 12 8.27 11.40 13.09
N GLY A 13 8.50 10.15 13.54
CA GLY A 13 7.44 9.29 14.07
C GLY A 13 6.68 8.45 13.02
N LEU A 14 7.14 8.45 11.76
CA LEU A 14 6.65 7.60 10.69
C LEU A 14 7.69 6.52 10.35
N ILE A 15 7.25 5.27 10.27
CA ILE A 15 8.05 4.16 9.73
C ILE A 15 7.74 4.04 8.24
N ARG A 16 8.76 4.00 7.40
CA ARG A 16 8.65 3.73 5.96
C ARG A 16 9.51 2.54 5.55
N LYS A 17 8.95 1.68 4.67
CA LYS A 17 9.63 0.49 4.14
C LYS A 17 9.36 0.35 2.65
N SER A 18 10.40 -0.01 1.88
CA SER A 18 10.26 -0.34 0.45
C SER A 18 9.43 -1.62 0.26
N SER A 19 8.59 -1.62 -0.77
CA SER A 19 7.78 -2.75 -1.20
C SER A 19 8.20 -3.21 -2.59
N ASP A 20 8.28 -4.53 -2.76
CA ASP A 20 8.50 -5.18 -4.05
C ASP A 20 7.17 -5.42 -4.80
N CYS A 21 6.04 -4.94 -4.26
CA CYS A 21 4.71 -5.02 -4.85
C CYS A 21 4.23 -3.63 -5.29
N SER A 22 3.19 -3.57 -6.13
CA SER A 22 2.46 -2.32 -6.35
C SER A 22 1.80 -1.83 -5.05
N ALA A 23 1.44 -0.54 -4.98
CA ALA A 23 0.72 0.02 -3.82
C ALA A 23 -0.58 -0.77 -3.54
N LYS A 24 -1.32 -1.10 -4.60
CA LYS A 24 -2.55 -1.90 -4.52
C LYS A 24 -2.30 -3.29 -3.95
N GLN A 25 -1.32 -4.02 -4.50
CA GLN A 25 -0.96 -5.37 -4.04
C GLN A 25 -0.48 -5.36 -2.58
N THR A 26 0.32 -4.35 -2.21
CA THR A 26 0.81 -4.21 -0.84
C THR A 26 -0.35 -4.09 0.15
N ILE A 27 -1.35 -3.26 -0.15
CA ILE A 27 -2.55 -3.13 0.70
C ILE A 27 -3.45 -4.37 0.62
N ASP A 28 -3.65 -4.99 -0.54
CA ASP A 28 -4.43 -6.23 -0.69
C ASP A 28 -3.88 -7.33 0.25
N ARG A 29 -2.55 -7.49 0.26
CA ARG A 29 -1.85 -8.48 1.10
C ARG A 29 -1.99 -8.18 2.58
N LEU A 30 -1.80 -6.91 2.98
CA LEU A 30 -1.96 -6.49 4.36
C LEU A 30 -3.40 -6.70 4.83
N GLU A 31 -4.38 -6.23 4.05
CA GLU A 31 -5.81 -6.35 4.36
C GLU A 31 -6.24 -7.81 4.50
N GLY A 32 -5.81 -8.69 3.59
CA GLY A 32 -6.08 -10.12 3.67
C GLY A 32 -5.59 -10.72 4.99
N ARG A 33 -4.33 -10.47 5.35
CA ARG A 33 -3.75 -10.98 6.60
C ARG A 33 -4.42 -10.39 7.84
N LEU A 34 -4.83 -9.12 7.82
CA LEU A 34 -5.56 -8.51 8.94
C LEU A 34 -6.94 -9.15 9.14
N LYS A 35 -7.68 -9.37 8.05
CA LYS A 35 -8.99 -10.04 8.10
C LYS A 35 -8.90 -11.48 8.59
N GLU A 36 -7.88 -12.24 8.17
CA GLU A 36 -7.58 -13.60 8.68
C GLU A 36 -7.42 -13.63 10.20
N ASN A 37 -6.90 -12.54 10.80
CA ASN A 37 -6.72 -12.41 12.24
C ASN A 37 -7.93 -11.75 12.95
N GLY A 38 -9.05 -11.55 12.25
CA GLY A 38 -10.28 -10.99 12.82
C GLY A 38 -10.24 -9.49 13.07
N LEU A 39 -9.29 -8.76 12.48
CA LEU A 39 -9.24 -7.29 12.56
C LEU A 39 -10.19 -6.70 11.51
N PHE A 40 -10.86 -5.59 11.86
CA PHE A 40 -11.64 -4.85 10.88
C PHE A 40 -10.71 -4.02 9.99
N THR A 41 -11.15 -3.80 8.76
CA THR A 41 -10.43 -2.97 7.78
C THR A 41 -11.41 -2.05 7.04
N ILE A 42 -10.93 -0.86 6.69
CA ILE A 42 -11.58 0.10 5.81
C ILE A 42 -10.50 0.60 4.86
N ARG A 43 -10.78 0.54 3.56
CA ARG A 43 -9.83 0.95 2.53
C ARG A 43 -10.28 2.24 1.84
N ILE A 44 -9.31 3.10 1.55
CA ILE A 44 -9.48 4.33 0.79
C ILE A 44 -8.42 4.36 -0.30
N SER A 45 -8.83 4.30 -1.57
CA SER A 45 -7.94 4.61 -2.69
C SER A 45 -7.92 6.12 -2.91
N HIS A 46 -6.80 6.77 -2.58
CA HIS A 46 -6.63 8.20 -2.85
C HIS A 46 -6.46 8.46 -4.33
N SER A 47 -5.76 7.57 -5.05
CA SER A 47 -5.58 7.68 -6.51
C SER A 47 -6.91 7.56 -7.26
N ASP A 48 -7.78 6.61 -6.90
CA ASP A 48 -9.10 6.48 -7.56
C ASP A 48 -9.99 7.69 -7.25
N ASN A 49 -9.90 8.24 -6.04
CA ASN A 49 -10.66 9.43 -5.68
C ASN A 49 -10.15 10.68 -6.41
N ALA A 50 -8.84 10.80 -6.66
CA ALA A 50 -8.26 11.88 -7.46
C ALA A 50 -8.72 11.81 -8.92
N GLN A 51 -8.84 10.61 -9.50
CA GLN A 51 -9.29 10.41 -10.88
C GLN A 51 -10.74 10.87 -11.11
N LYS A 52 -11.58 10.91 -10.06
CA LYS A 52 -12.98 11.38 -10.14
C LYS A 52 -13.10 12.90 -10.21
N ILE A 53 -12.00 13.65 -10.06
CA ILE A 53 -12.01 15.10 -10.11
C ILE A 53 -12.09 15.53 -11.59
N GLU A 54 -13.27 15.99 -11.99
CA GLU A 54 -13.50 16.57 -13.31
C GLU A 54 -13.05 18.05 -13.31
N GLU A 55 -11.76 18.29 -13.55
CA GLU A 55 -11.21 19.62 -13.81
C GLU A 55 -10.68 19.69 -15.25
N PRO A 56 -11.46 20.24 -16.21
CA PRO A 56 -11.12 20.21 -17.63
C PRO A 56 -9.78 20.88 -17.97
N SER A 57 -9.35 21.84 -17.16
CA SER A 57 -8.12 22.61 -17.42
C SER A 57 -6.88 21.98 -16.77
N LYS A 58 -7.05 21.03 -15.83
CA LYS A 58 -5.97 20.44 -15.05
C LYS A 58 -6.38 19.09 -14.46
N PRO A 59 -6.18 17.98 -15.18
CA PRO A 59 -6.39 16.64 -14.62
C PRO A 59 -5.53 16.45 -13.36
N VAL A 60 -6.15 16.05 -12.25
CA VAL A 60 -5.43 15.72 -11.02
C VAL A 60 -4.94 14.28 -11.12
N GLN A 61 -3.67 14.11 -11.48
CA GLN A 61 -3.02 12.80 -11.48
C GLN A 61 -2.27 12.60 -10.16
N LEU A 62 -2.81 11.74 -9.30
CA LEU A 62 -2.13 11.24 -8.12
C LEU A 62 -1.55 9.86 -8.44
N ARG A 63 -0.26 9.66 -8.16
CA ARG A 63 0.39 8.34 -8.26
C ARG A 63 -0.33 7.31 -7.40
N PRO A 64 -0.20 5.99 -7.68
CA PRO A 64 -0.83 4.94 -6.89
C PRO A 64 -0.69 5.20 -5.39
N THR A 65 -1.81 5.41 -4.69
CA THR A 65 -1.84 5.81 -3.27
C THR A 65 -3.05 5.18 -2.60
N GLU A 66 -2.80 4.21 -1.73
CA GLU A 66 -3.80 3.36 -1.09
C GLU A 66 -3.66 3.44 0.44
N LEU A 67 -4.71 3.86 1.12
CA LEU A 67 -4.78 3.94 2.57
C LEU A 67 -5.62 2.78 3.11
N LEU A 68 -5.06 2.02 4.04
CA LEU A 68 -5.77 1.03 4.83
C LEU A 68 -5.90 1.50 6.28
N ILE A 69 -7.12 1.58 6.76
CA ILE A 69 -7.47 1.87 8.15
C ILE A 69 -7.90 0.55 8.79
N PHE A 70 -7.34 0.18 9.92
CA PHE A 70 -7.60 -1.11 10.55
C PHE A 70 -7.41 -1.08 12.06
N GLY A 71 -8.04 -2.02 12.76
CA GLY A 71 -7.88 -2.07 14.19
C GLY A 71 -8.50 -3.28 14.87
N ASN A 72 -8.19 -3.36 16.17
CA ASN A 72 -8.83 -4.26 17.11
C ASN A 72 -9.57 -3.39 18.14
N PRO A 73 -10.93 -3.39 18.17
CA PRO A 73 -11.69 -2.55 19.08
C PRO A 73 -11.35 -2.77 20.56
N ALA A 74 -11.00 -4.00 20.96
CA ALA A 74 -10.64 -4.31 22.34
C ALA A 74 -9.31 -3.64 22.73
N LEU A 75 -8.29 -3.73 21.88
CA LEU A 75 -7.00 -3.08 22.13
C LEU A 75 -7.12 -1.56 22.09
N GLY A 76 -7.82 -1.02 21.09
CA GLY A 76 -8.03 0.42 20.98
C GLY A 76 -8.75 1.00 22.19
N SER A 77 -9.76 0.29 22.71
CA SER A 77 -10.47 0.70 23.93
C SER A 77 -9.56 0.73 25.14
N GLN A 78 -8.68 -0.26 25.31
CA GLN A 78 -7.73 -0.29 26.42
C GLN A 78 -6.73 0.88 26.39
N LEU A 79 -6.27 1.28 25.21
CA LEU A 79 -5.41 2.47 25.07
C LEU A 79 -6.16 3.76 25.38
N MET A 80 -7.42 3.86 24.93
CA MET A 80 -8.26 5.04 25.22
C MET A 80 -8.65 5.18 26.68
N LEU A 81 -8.56 4.10 27.49
CA LEU A 81 -8.71 4.20 28.95
C LEU A 81 -7.54 4.94 29.61
N SER A 82 -6.33 4.90 29.02
CA SER A 82 -5.19 5.69 29.49
C SER A 82 -5.30 7.15 29.04
N ASN A 83 -5.59 7.38 27.75
CA ASN A 83 -5.87 8.71 27.23
C ASN A 83 -6.87 8.65 26.06
N GLN A 84 -8.08 9.18 26.26
CA GLN A 84 -9.14 9.10 25.27
C GLN A 84 -8.83 9.88 23.98
N ILE A 85 -8.00 10.93 24.04
CA ILE A 85 -7.63 11.74 22.86
C ILE A 85 -6.82 10.92 21.85
N LEU A 86 -6.17 9.83 22.27
CA LEU A 86 -5.52 8.88 21.37
C LEU A 86 -6.48 8.31 20.30
N GLY A 87 -7.79 8.37 20.54
CA GLY A 87 -8.81 8.04 19.55
C GLY A 87 -8.69 8.78 18.22
N ILE A 88 -8.02 9.94 18.14
CA ILE A 88 -7.77 10.64 16.87
C ILE A 88 -6.80 9.89 15.95
N ASP A 89 -5.87 9.15 16.55
CA ASP A 89 -4.85 8.37 15.84
C ASP A 89 -5.27 6.90 15.67
N LEU A 90 -6.35 6.47 16.36
CA LEU A 90 -7.02 5.20 16.12
C LEU A 90 -8.16 5.35 15.08
N PRO A 91 -8.50 4.30 14.33
CA PRO A 91 -7.76 3.05 14.19
C PRO A 91 -6.38 3.27 13.53
N MET A 92 -5.52 2.25 13.58
CA MET A 92 -4.22 2.33 12.95
C MET A 92 -4.36 2.46 11.43
N LYS A 93 -3.32 3.03 10.80
CA LYS A 93 -3.31 3.37 9.38
C LYS A 93 -2.03 2.85 8.75
N ALA A 94 -2.14 2.27 7.56
CA ALA A 94 -1.01 1.96 6.70
C ALA A 94 -1.28 2.55 5.31
N LEU A 95 -0.35 3.34 4.82
CA LEU A 95 -0.40 3.95 3.49
C LEU A 95 0.59 3.22 2.59
N ALA A 96 0.14 2.65 1.48
CA ALA A 96 1.03 2.24 0.40
C ALA A 96 0.99 3.27 -0.72
N PHE A 97 2.14 3.70 -1.20
CA PHE A 97 2.20 4.71 -2.25
C PHE A 97 3.44 4.55 -3.14
N GLU A 98 3.33 5.03 -4.37
CA GLU A 98 4.45 5.15 -5.31
C GLU A 98 5.03 6.57 -5.24
N ASP A 99 6.34 6.67 -5.10
CA ASP A 99 7.04 7.95 -5.08
C ASP A 99 7.38 8.47 -6.49
N GLU A 100 8.11 9.58 -6.57
CA GLU A 100 8.46 10.22 -7.85
C GLU A 100 9.47 9.43 -8.69
N ASN A 101 10.21 8.50 -8.08
CA ASN A 101 11.16 7.63 -8.77
C ASN A 101 10.50 6.33 -9.26
N GLY A 102 9.23 6.11 -8.90
CA GLY A 102 8.52 4.86 -9.16
C GLY A 102 8.74 3.78 -8.09
N ASP A 103 9.41 4.12 -6.98
CA ASP A 103 9.58 3.19 -5.87
C ASP A 103 8.30 3.12 -5.04
N VAL A 104 7.92 1.90 -4.63
CA VAL A 104 6.71 1.69 -3.82
C VAL A 104 7.09 1.57 -2.34
N TRP A 105 6.34 2.27 -1.51
CA TRP A 105 6.55 2.32 -0.07
C TRP A 105 5.30 1.88 0.67
N ILE A 106 5.48 1.27 1.85
CA ILE A 106 4.46 1.20 2.89
C ILE A 106 4.90 2.04 4.09
N ALA A 107 3.99 2.88 4.59
CA ALA A 107 4.22 3.82 5.66
C ALA A 107 3.14 3.75 6.74
N TYR A 108 3.52 3.93 8.01
CA TYR A 108 2.61 3.97 9.16
C TYR A 108 3.24 4.72 10.34
N ASN A 109 2.43 5.28 11.24
CA ASN A 109 2.92 5.92 12.46
C ASN A 109 3.59 4.89 13.37
N SER A 110 4.77 5.21 13.90
CA SER A 110 5.43 4.37 14.90
C SER A 110 4.62 4.37 16.20
N LEU A 111 4.66 3.24 16.91
CA LEU A 111 3.94 3.10 18.17
C LEU A 111 4.58 3.94 19.28
N ASP A 112 5.90 4.13 19.24
CA ASP A 112 6.60 5.05 20.15
C ASP A 112 6.15 6.50 19.94
N TYR A 113 5.99 6.93 18.68
CA TYR A 113 5.47 8.27 18.39
C TYR A 113 4.05 8.45 18.92
N LEU A 114 3.18 7.47 18.74
CA LEU A 114 1.81 7.55 19.28
C LEU A 114 1.80 7.55 20.80
N ARG A 115 2.65 6.74 21.44
CA ARG A 115 2.80 6.72 22.89
C ARG A 115 3.23 8.09 23.42
N ASP A 116 4.29 8.65 22.85
CA ASP A 116 4.88 9.91 23.30
C ASP A 116 3.94 11.10 23.00
N ARG A 117 3.30 11.13 21.82
CA ARG A 117 2.32 12.15 21.42
C ARG A 117 1.13 12.23 22.38
N HIS A 118 0.70 11.09 22.93
CA HIS A 118 -0.46 11.00 23.82
C HIS A 118 -0.09 10.86 25.31
N GLY A 119 1.21 10.89 25.64
CA GLY A 119 1.68 10.83 27.03
C GLY A 119 1.25 9.57 27.78
N ILE A 120 1.29 8.40 27.14
CA ILE A 120 0.89 7.13 27.74
C ILE A 120 2.11 6.38 28.26
N ASP A 121 2.27 6.30 29.58
CA ASP A 121 3.40 5.62 30.24
C ASP A 121 3.01 4.31 30.95
N ASP A 122 1.71 3.97 30.98
CA ASP A 122 1.17 2.84 31.73
C ASP A 122 0.87 1.60 30.87
N LYS A 123 1.37 1.58 29.63
CA LYS A 123 1.06 0.54 28.60
C LYS A 123 2.27 0.08 27.79
N ASP A 124 3.49 0.22 28.29
CA ASP A 124 4.73 -0.05 27.52
C ASP A 124 4.77 -1.44 26.85
N GLU A 125 4.44 -2.51 27.59
CA GLU A 125 4.44 -3.87 27.04
C GLU A 125 3.43 -4.03 25.90
N LEU A 126 2.27 -3.37 26.02
CA LEU A 126 1.24 -3.40 24.98
C LEU A 126 1.71 -2.65 23.73
N PHE A 127 2.30 -1.46 23.86
CA PHE A 127 2.88 -0.72 22.73
C PHE A 127 3.99 -1.52 22.04
N ALA A 128 4.89 -2.15 22.79
CA ALA A 128 5.96 -2.97 22.23
C ALA A 128 5.42 -4.15 21.42
N LYS A 129 4.42 -4.86 21.95
CA LYS A 129 3.78 -5.99 21.25
C LYS A 129 3.04 -5.54 19.99
N MET A 130 2.37 -4.38 20.04
CA MET A 130 1.72 -3.78 18.88
C MET A 130 2.73 -3.39 17.81
N ALA A 131 3.85 -2.78 18.20
CA ALA A 131 4.93 -2.40 17.30
C ALA A 131 5.53 -3.61 16.58
N GLU A 132 5.84 -4.67 17.33
CA GLU A 132 6.38 -5.92 16.77
C GLU A 132 5.39 -6.57 15.78
N THR A 133 4.12 -6.64 16.17
CA THR A 133 3.06 -7.21 15.32
C THR A 133 2.90 -6.41 14.03
N LEU A 134 2.85 -5.08 14.12
CA LEU A 134 2.71 -4.22 12.96
C LEU A 134 3.95 -4.31 12.04
N ASN A 135 5.15 -4.42 12.63
CA ASN A 135 6.37 -4.63 11.87
C ASN A 135 6.30 -5.94 11.05
N LYS A 136 5.90 -7.05 11.68
CA LYS A 136 5.74 -8.35 11.01
C LYS A 136 4.68 -8.33 9.90
N LEU A 137 3.53 -7.70 10.16
CA LEU A 137 2.44 -7.60 9.19
C LEU A 137 2.85 -6.79 7.96
N THR A 138 3.54 -5.67 8.16
CA THR A 138 4.01 -4.82 7.06
C THR A 138 5.20 -5.41 6.32
N ASP A 139 6.05 -6.19 6.99
CA ASP A 139 7.10 -6.98 6.32
C ASP A 139 6.51 -8.10 5.46
N PHE A 140 5.45 -8.76 5.91
CA PHE A 140 4.72 -9.73 5.08
C PHE A 140 4.08 -9.06 3.86
N ALA A 141 3.44 -7.91 4.07
CA ALA A 141 2.70 -7.20 3.02
C ALA A 141 3.60 -6.72 1.88
N ARG A 142 4.79 -6.20 2.21
CA ARG A 142 5.70 -5.55 1.25
C ARG A 142 6.50 -6.51 0.35
N LEU A 143 6.55 -7.79 0.69
CA LEU A 143 7.32 -8.79 -0.06
C LEU A 143 6.40 -9.51 -1.07
N CYS A 144 6.49 -9.16 -2.36
CA CYS A 144 5.64 -9.76 -3.39
C CYS A 144 6.18 -11.13 -3.81
N PRO A 145 5.41 -12.22 -3.70
CA PRO A 145 5.79 -13.47 -4.36
C PRO A 145 5.70 -13.29 -5.88
N VAL A 146 6.70 -13.83 -6.59
CA VAL A 146 6.86 -13.73 -8.06
C VAL A 146 5.61 -14.17 -8.85
N SER A 147 4.75 -15.01 -8.28
CA SER A 147 3.55 -15.54 -8.91
C SER A 147 2.35 -14.57 -8.99
N VAL A 148 2.48 -13.33 -8.48
CA VAL A 148 1.38 -12.32 -8.47
C VAL A 148 1.67 -11.19 -9.49
N LEU A 149 2.69 -11.34 -10.33
CA LEU A 149 3.07 -10.36 -11.34
C LEU A 149 2.25 -10.44 -12.65
N GLU A 150 1.28 -11.36 -12.77
CA GLU A 150 0.56 -11.62 -14.03
C GLU A 150 -0.84 -11.00 -14.12
N ASP A 151 -1.38 -10.41 -13.04
CA ASP A 151 -2.70 -9.80 -13.09
C ASP A 151 -2.56 -8.29 -13.39
N GLU A 152 -2.51 -7.94 -14.68
CA GLU A 152 -3.12 -6.75 -15.33
C GLU A 152 -2.41 -6.43 -16.67
N GLU A 153 -2.76 -7.15 -17.74
CA GLU A 153 -2.76 -6.53 -19.08
C GLU A 153 -4.15 -6.76 -19.71
N PRO A 154 -4.98 -5.72 -19.92
CA PRO A 154 -6.30 -5.91 -20.50
C PRO A 154 -6.18 -6.41 -21.95
N GLU A 155 -6.90 -7.48 -22.26
CA GLU A 155 -6.89 -8.25 -23.53
C GLU A 155 -7.35 -7.45 -24.78
N HIS A 156 -7.41 -6.12 -24.72
CA HIS A 156 -7.97 -5.31 -25.81
C HIS A 156 -6.96 -4.84 -26.86
N ASN A 157 -5.65 -5.06 -26.69
CA ASN A 157 -4.65 -4.52 -27.63
C ASN A 157 -3.88 -5.54 -28.48
N ARG A 158 -4.21 -6.85 -28.42
CA ARG A 158 -3.58 -7.87 -29.28
C ARG A 158 -4.11 -7.92 -30.71
N ALA A 159 -5.22 -7.27 -31.01
CA ALA A 159 -5.86 -7.36 -32.34
C ALA A 159 -5.25 -6.44 -33.42
N ASN A 160 -4.47 -5.41 -33.06
CA ASN A 160 -4.03 -4.40 -34.02
C ASN A 160 -2.57 -4.51 -34.51
N GLN A 161 -1.84 -5.57 -34.13
CA GLN A 161 -0.46 -5.77 -34.60
C GLN A 161 -0.31 -6.83 -35.71
N LYS A 162 -1.42 -7.30 -36.32
CA LYS A 162 -1.39 -8.26 -37.43
C LYS A 162 -1.91 -7.75 -38.79
N VAL A 163 -2.16 -6.46 -38.95
CA VAL A 163 -2.56 -5.88 -40.25
C VAL A 163 -1.62 -4.74 -40.63
N CYS A 164 -0.35 -5.07 -40.85
CA CYS A 164 0.55 -4.22 -41.65
C CYS A 164 1.48 -5.10 -42.50
N ARG A 165 0.91 -5.87 -43.42
CA ARG A 165 1.62 -6.30 -44.64
C ARG A 165 0.86 -5.76 -45.84
N LYS A 166 1.42 -4.70 -46.41
CA LYS A 166 0.97 -4.07 -47.65
C LYS A 166 0.96 -5.12 -48.77
N SER A 167 -0.16 -5.20 -49.50
CA SER A 167 -0.20 -5.57 -50.91
C SER A 167 -0.59 -4.29 -51.65
N PRO A 168 0.02 -3.90 -52.79
CA PRO A 168 -0.44 -4.52 -54.04
C PRO A 168 0.53 -4.53 -55.26
N ARG A 169 0.07 -5.33 -56.25
CA ARG A 169 0.28 -5.29 -57.72
C ARG A 169 1.31 -6.24 -58.37
N SER A 170 0.76 -7.31 -58.93
CA SER A 170 0.62 -7.54 -60.39
C SER A 170 1.76 -7.01 -61.28
N THR A 171 2.48 -7.93 -61.94
CA THR A 171 2.90 -7.73 -63.33
C THR A 171 2.86 -9.07 -64.07
N ILE A 172 2.46 -8.94 -65.33
CA ILE A 172 2.07 -9.92 -66.32
C ILE A 172 3.30 -10.44 -67.08
N ARG A 173 3.18 -11.69 -67.60
CA ARG A 173 3.64 -12.23 -68.91
C ARG A 173 4.91 -13.09 -69.07
N LYS A 174 4.69 -14.10 -69.95
CA LYS A 174 5.57 -14.87 -70.85
C LYS A 174 6.29 -16.05 -70.19
N LYS A 175 6.25 -17.29 -70.70
CA LYS A 175 5.97 -17.82 -72.05
C LYS A 175 5.38 -19.22 -71.90
#